data_AF-A0A814HKC1-F1
#
_entry.id   AF-A0A814HKC1-F1
#
_cell.length_a   1.000
_cell.length_b   1.000
_cell.length_c   1.000
_cell.angle_alpha   90.00
_cell.angle_beta   90.00
_cell.angle_gamma   90.00
#
_symmetry.space_group_name_H-M   'P 1'
#
loop_
_entity.id
_entity.type
_entity.pdbx_description
1 polymer ?
#
loop_
_entity_poly.entity_id
_entity_poly.type
_entity_poly.pdbx_seq_one_letter_code
_entity_poly.pdbx_strand_id
1 'polypeptide(L)'
;MLNFLLGIRIVFFDDQLGVDRVFASPGESWLFVCIGFGFFIFEESTLIYFDIRYKTLSKELHLHHLVAVFGAFLTIYHNRGHYYAIRGFNLEFSTPFSCVCWCLLKLKLEKSYVWKINQGLLIYAFHFRTVYELHYVYEIYTNWTNVKQIPFLLLCNTLFGLILVTFWLTPYWTYRKTAQYFNPTDWNMEPEVNMKPKRR
;
A
#
# COMPACT_ATOMS: atom_id res chain seq x y z
N MET A 1 -4.17 2.76 17.00
CA MET A 1 -5.61 3.09 17.09
C MET A 1 -5.89 4.54 16.70
N LEU A 2 -5.13 5.53 17.20
CA LEU A 2 -5.30 6.95 16.85
C LEU A 2 -5.17 7.24 15.34
N ASN A 3 -4.16 6.67 14.66
CA ASN A 3 -3.96 6.85 13.21
C ASN A 3 -5.08 6.25 12.35
N PHE A 4 -5.71 5.16 12.83
CA PHE A 4 -6.81 4.51 12.13
C PHE A 4 -8.10 5.33 12.25
N LEU A 5 -8.39 5.87 13.44
CA LEU A 5 -9.54 6.75 13.66
C LEU A 5 -9.37 8.10 12.96
N LEU A 6 -8.15 8.65 12.96
CA LEU A 6 -7.83 9.86 12.19
C LEU A 6 -7.94 9.61 10.69
N GLY A 7 -7.44 8.48 10.19
CA GLY A 7 -7.59 8.07 8.79
C GLY A 7 -9.06 7.88 8.39
N ILE A 8 -9.85 7.16 9.19
CA ILE A 8 -11.30 7.02 8.95
C ILE A 8 -11.96 8.40 8.91
N ARG A 9 -11.64 9.28 9.87
CA ARG A 9 -12.21 10.63 9.87
C ARG A 9 -11.85 11.40 8.62
N ILE A 10 -10.57 11.43 8.26
CA ILE A 10 -10.10 12.17 7.09
C ILE A 10 -10.70 11.62 5.78
N VAL A 11 -10.97 10.32 5.73
CA VAL A 11 -11.47 9.65 4.52
C VAL A 11 -12.98 9.76 4.36
N PHE A 12 -13.73 9.64 5.46
CA PHE A 12 -15.19 9.55 5.41
C PHE A 12 -15.89 10.83 5.86
N PHE A 13 -15.19 11.71 6.57
CA PHE A 13 -15.80 12.85 7.27
C PHE A 13 -15.00 14.16 7.10
N ASP A 14 -14.01 14.22 6.18
CA ASP A 14 -13.31 15.47 5.84
C ASP A 14 -14.00 16.18 4.68
N ASP A 15 -14.84 17.14 5.04
CA ASP A 15 -15.58 17.94 4.08
C ASP A 15 -14.68 18.90 3.28
N GLN A 16 -13.50 19.26 3.81
CA GLN A 16 -12.59 20.21 3.15
C GLN A 16 -11.85 19.57 1.99
N LEU A 17 -11.27 18.38 2.22
CA LEU A 17 -10.58 17.62 1.17
C LEU A 17 -11.53 17.14 0.07
N GLY A 18 -12.79 16.85 0.42
CA GLY A 18 -13.81 16.45 -0.56
C GLY A 18 -14.19 17.57 -1.52
N VAL A 19 -14.28 18.82 -1.02
CA VAL A 19 -14.64 20.03 -1.77
C VAL A 19 -13.46 20.56 -2.58
N ASP A 20 -12.27 20.68 -1.97
CA ASP A 20 -11.05 21.13 -2.64
C ASP A 20 -9.96 20.06 -2.57
N ARG A 21 -9.95 19.20 -3.58
CA ARG A 21 -9.06 18.04 -3.64
C ARG A 21 -7.62 18.38 -3.99
N VAL A 22 -7.36 19.61 -4.44
CA VAL A 22 -6.04 20.02 -4.96
C VAL A 22 -5.29 20.86 -3.93
N PHE A 23 -5.94 21.89 -3.37
CA PHE A 23 -5.27 22.87 -2.53
C PHE A 23 -5.57 22.71 -1.04
N ALA A 24 -6.65 22.00 -0.67
CA ALA A 24 -6.92 21.77 0.74
C ALA A 24 -5.79 20.96 1.38
N SER A 25 -5.25 21.51 2.47
CA SER A 25 -4.20 20.92 3.30
C SER A 25 -4.51 21.14 4.79
N PRO A 26 -5.67 20.66 5.31
CA PRO A 26 -5.95 20.73 6.74
C PRO A 26 -4.80 20.15 7.56
N GLY A 27 -4.55 20.68 8.77
CA GLY A 27 -3.45 20.18 9.62
C GLY A 27 -3.52 18.68 9.90
N GLU A 28 -4.73 18.12 9.96
CA GLU A 28 -4.97 16.69 10.11
C GLU A 28 -4.52 15.89 8.88
N SER A 29 -4.81 16.39 7.67
CA SER A 29 -4.40 15.75 6.42
C SER A 29 -2.88 15.81 6.24
N TRP A 30 -2.26 16.94 6.60
CA TRP A 30 -0.81 17.09 6.61
C TRP A 30 -0.14 16.11 7.58
N LEU A 31 -0.66 16.03 8.82
CA LEU A 31 -0.16 15.08 9.81
C LEU A 31 -0.29 13.63 9.32
N PHE A 32 -1.43 13.27 8.73
CA PHE A 32 -1.63 11.93 8.18
C PHE A 32 -0.61 11.59 7.10
N VAL A 33 -0.36 12.52 6.16
CA VAL A 33 0.64 12.32 5.11
C VAL A 33 2.05 12.19 5.69
N CYS A 34 2.41 12.99 6.69
CA CYS A 34 3.68 12.88 7.39
C CYS A 34 3.86 11.52 8.10
N ILE A 35 2.80 11.00 8.73
CA ILE A 35 2.81 9.68 9.35
C ILE A 35 3.03 8.59 8.29
N GLY A 36 2.28 8.65 7.18
CA GLY A 36 2.45 7.72 6.07
C GLY A 36 3.87 7.77 5.50
N PHE A 37 4.41 8.97 5.27
CA PHE A 37 5.78 9.17 4.81
C PHE A 37 6.82 8.53 5.75
N GLY A 38 6.72 8.80 7.05
CA GLY A 38 7.62 8.23 8.04
C GLY A 38 7.53 6.70 8.11
N PHE A 39 6.32 6.15 8.02
CA PHE A 39 6.09 4.71 7.98
C PHE A 39 6.79 4.05 6.78
N PHE A 40 6.59 4.59 5.58
CA PHE A 40 7.20 4.03 4.37
C PHE A 40 8.73 4.14 4.36
N ILE A 41 9.31 5.24 4.89
CA ILE A 41 10.77 5.34 5.08
C ILE A 41 11.28 4.26 6.03
N PHE A 42 10.58 4.06 7.15
CA PHE A 42 10.95 3.05 8.13
C PHE A 42 10.92 1.64 7.53
N GLU A 43 9.84 1.27 6.84
CA GLU A 43 9.73 -0.05 6.21
C GLU A 43 10.76 -0.23 5.10
N GLU A 44 10.94 0.76 4.22
CA GLU A 44 11.94 0.69 3.15
C GLU A 44 13.36 0.53 3.69
N SER A 45 13.72 1.28 4.73
CA SER A 45 15.04 1.15 5.38
C SER A 45 15.23 -0.24 5.99
N THR A 46 14.16 -0.80 6.56
CA THR A 46 14.16 -2.15 7.14
C THR A 46 14.31 -3.22 6.06
N LEU A 47 13.62 -3.06 4.93
CA LEU A 47 13.74 -3.94 3.78
C LEU A 47 15.15 -3.94 3.21
N ILE A 48 15.72 -2.76 2.95
CA ILE A 48 17.09 -2.62 2.46
C ILE A 48 18.08 -3.31 3.41
N TYR A 49 17.93 -3.10 4.73
CA TYR A 49 18.79 -3.73 5.73
C TYR A 49 18.74 -5.26 5.64
N PHE A 50 17.53 -5.84 5.59
CA PHE A 50 17.38 -7.29 5.54
C PHE A 50 17.77 -7.88 4.19
N ASP A 51 17.49 -7.21 3.08
CA ASP A 51 17.92 -7.64 1.75
C ASP A 51 19.45 -7.68 1.64
N ILE A 52 20.15 -6.68 2.18
CA ILE A 52 21.62 -6.70 2.27
C ILE A 52 22.09 -7.84 3.18
N ARG A 53 21.49 -7.97 4.38
CA ARG A 53 21.92 -8.94 5.40
C ARG A 53 21.73 -10.38 4.96
N TYR A 54 20.67 -10.68 4.21
CA TYR A 54 20.30 -12.02 3.77
C TYR A 54 20.56 -12.26 2.27
N LYS A 55 21.10 -11.26 1.55
CA LYS A 55 21.37 -11.33 0.11
C LYS A 55 20.12 -11.65 -0.71
N THR A 56 19.01 -11.05 -0.33
CA THR A 56 17.72 -11.15 -1.02
C THR A 56 17.43 -9.84 -1.77
N LEU A 57 16.36 -9.80 -2.57
CA LEU A 57 15.95 -8.58 -3.25
C LEU A 57 14.43 -8.54 -3.45
N SER A 58 13.76 -7.69 -2.66
CA SER A 58 12.32 -7.51 -2.62
C SER A 58 11.86 -6.47 -3.65
N LYS A 59 12.10 -6.74 -4.94
CA LYS A 59 11.97 -5.77 -6.05
C LYS A 59 10.62 -5.04 -6.08
N GLU A 60 9.52 -5.78 -6.00
CA GLU A 60 8.16 -5.25 -6.08
C GLU A 60 7.86 -4.33 -4.89
N LEU A 61 8.38 -4.69 -3.72
CA LEU A 61 8.15 -3.95 -2.48
C LEU A 61 8.97 -2.65 -2.47
N HIS A 62 10.24 -2.71 -2.88
CA HIS A 62 11.06 -1.50 -3.07
C HIS A 62 10.43 -0.54 -4.07
N LEU A 63 10.00 -1.04 -5.24
CA LEU A 63 9.37 -0.18 -6.25
C LEU A 63 8.10 0.49 -5.71
N HIS A 64 7.25 -0.26 -5.00
CA HIS A 64 6.06 0.26 -4.35
C HIS A 64 6.40 1.34 -3.31
N HIS A 65 7.36 1.07 -2.43
CA HIS A 65 7.73 1.96 -1.33
C HIS A 65 8.37 3.24 -1.85
N LEU A 66 9.27 3.15 -2.83
CA LEU A 66 9.90 4.33 -3.44
C LEU A 66 8.85 5.27 -4.08
N VAL A 67 7.85 4.72 -4.76
CA VAL A 67 6.74 5.51 -5.32
C VAL A 67 5.92 6.18 -4.22
N ALA A 68 5.63 5.47 -3.13
CA ALA A 68 4.90 6.02 -1.98
C ALA A 68 5.69 7.12 -1.26
N VAL A 69 6.97 6.89 -0.97
CA VAL A 69 7.89 7.87 -0.35
C VAL A 69 8.00 9.12 -1.23
N PHE A 70 8.23 8.96 -2.53
CA PHE A 70 8.37 10.10 -3.43
C PHE A 70 7.06 10.89 -3.57
N GLY A 71 5.92 10.22 -3.70
CA GLY A 71 4.61 10.88 -3.76
C GLY A 71 4.27 11.64 -2.48
N ALA A 72 4.56 11.05 -1.32
CA ALA A 72 4.35 11.68 -0.03
C ALA A 72 5.28 12.88 0.19
N PHE A 73 6.56 12.75 -0.18
CA PHE A 73 7.52 13.85 -0.19
C PHE A 73 7.01 15.03 -1.04
N LEU A 74 6.59 14.77 -2.28
CA LEU A 74 6.07 15.81 -3.17
C LEU A 74 4.79 16.47 -2.62
N THR A 75 3.91 15.69 -2.00
CA THR A 75 2.69 16.18 -1.35
C THR A 75 3.03 17.15 -0.22
N ILE A 76 3.94 16.75 0.68
CA ILE A 76 4.40 17.58 1.81
C ILE A 76 5.13 18.82 1.29
N TYR A 77 6.03 18.66 0.33
CA TYR A 77 6.86 19.74 -0.22
C TYR A 77 6.01 20.83 -0.89
N HIS A 78 5.02 20.44 -1.69
CA HIS A 78 4.13 21.39 -2.36
C HIS A 78 2.92 21.80 -1.51
N ASN A 79 2.67 21.12 -0.40
CA ASN A 79 1.48 21.25 0.44
C ASN A 79 0.18 21.22 -0.38
N ARG A 80 0.09 20.27 -1.32
CA ARG A 80 -0.99 20.12 -2.31
C ARG A 80 -1.24 18.66 -2.62
N GLY A 81 -2.45 18.33 -3.03
CA GLY A 81 -2.82 16.97 -3.42
C GLY A 81 -2.97 16.00 -2.23
N HIS A 82 -3.21 16.52 -1.02
CA HIS A 82 -3.37 15.72 0.20
C HIS A 82 -4.48 14.68 0.04
N TYR A 83 -5.59 15.03 -0.62
CA TYR A 83 -6.68 14.12 -0.96
C TYR A 83 -6.15 12.86 -1.68
N TYR A 84 -5.33 13.06 -2.72
CA TYR A 84 -4.77 11.99 -3.54
C TYR A 84 -3.74 11.16 -2.76
N ALA A 85 -2.88 11.79 -1.97
CA ALA A 85 -1.91 11.09 -1.13
C ALA A 85 -2.61 10.19 -0.10
N ILE A 86 -3.62 10.72 0.61
CA ILE A 86 -4.41 9.97 1.59
C ILE A 86 -5.11 8.78 0.93
N ARG A 87 -5.73 9.01 -0.24
CA ARG A 87 -6.36 7.90 -0.97
C ARG A 87 -5.36 6.83 -1.38
N GLY A 88 -4.14 7.22 -1.77
CA GLY A 88 -3.04 6.29 -2.02
C GLY A 88 -2.69 5.46 -0.79
N PHE A 89 -2.51 6.09 0.36
CA PHE A 89 -2.19 5.39 1.62
C PHE A 89 -3.30 4.45 2.10
N ASN A 90 -4.58 4.75 1.81
CA ASN A 90 -5.68 3.86 2.15
C ASN A 90 -5.61 2.50 1.43
N LEU A 91 -4.88 2.42 0.31
CA LEU A 91 -4.65 1.13 -0.37
C LEU A 91 -3.89 0.14 0.53
N GLU A 92 -3.19 0.64 1.55
CA GLU A 92 -2.47 -0.16 2.56
C GLU A 92 -3.36 -0.64 3.71
N PHE A 93 -4.69 -0.61 3.55
CA PHE A 93 -5.64 -1.20 4.49
C PHE A 93 -5.38 -2.70 4.76
N SER A 94 -4.70 -3.40 3.85
CA SER A 94 -4.34 -4.82 4.02
C SER A 94 -3.16 -5.06 4.98
N THR A 95 -2.37 -4.03 5.31
CA THR A 95 -1.13 -4.14 6.09
C THR A 95 -1.34 -4.70 7.49
N PRO A 96 -2.36 -4.31 8.28
CA PRO A 96 -2.62 -4.91 9.59
C PRO A 96 -2.83 -6.43 9.52
N PHE A 97 -3.56 -6.92 8.52
CA PHE A 97 -3.80 -8.35 8.33
C PHE A 97 -2.55 -9.10 7.86
N SER A 98 -1.69 -8.43 7.08
CA SER A 98 -0.37 -8.96 6.71
C SER A 98 0.56 -9.08 7.93
N CYS A 99 0.54 -8.10 8.83
CA CYS A 99 1.30 -8.13 10.08
C CYS A 99 0.84 -9.29 10.98
N VAL A 100 -0.48 -9.44 11.17
CA VAL A 100 -1.04 -10.59 11.92
C VAL A 100 -0.65 -11.92 11.28
N CYS A 101 -0.71 -12.03 9.95
CA CYS A 101 -0.25 -13.21 9.21
C CYS A 101 1.21 -13.56 9.56
N TRP A 102 2.11 -12.57 9.51
CA TRP A 102 3.52 -12.76 9.84
C TRP A 102 3.72 -13.22 11.29
N CYS A 103 3.06 -12.57 12.26
CA CYS A 103 3.13 -12.96 13.67
C CYS A 103 2.66 -14.40 13.90
N LEU A 104 1.54 -14.80 13.28
CA LEU A 104 1.01 -16.16 13.39
C LEU A 104 1.98 -17.21 12.81
N LEU A 105 2.66 -16.90 11.69
CA LEU A 105 3.70 -17.77 11.13
C LEU A 105 4.89 -17.93 12.10
N LYS A 106 5.34 -16.84 12.75
CA LYS A 106 6.42 -16.92 13.74
C LYS A 106 6.05 -17.73 14.98
N LEU A 107 4.77 -17.68 15.37
CA LEU A 107 4.23 -18.44 16.48
C LEU A 107 3.86 -19.89 16.13
N LYS A 108 4.03 -20.31 14.86
CA LYS A 108 3.59 -21.62 14.34
C LYS A 108 2.09 -21.89 14.54
N LEU A 109 1.28 -20.84 14.38
CA LEU A 109 -0.18 -20.86 14.53
C LEU A 109 -0.90 -20.85 13.17
N GLU A 110 -0.23 -21.25 12.10
CA GLU A 110 -0.74 -21.25 10.72
C GLU A 110 -1.88 -22.24 10.46
N LYS A 111 -2.16 -23.14 11.40
CA LYS A 111 -3.30 -24.08 11.33
C LYS A 111 -4.49 -23.66 12.21
N SER A 112 -4.35 -22.57 12.95
CA SER A 112 -5.36 -22.11 13.91
C SER A 112 -6.62 -21.55 13.23
N TYR A 113 -7.71 -21.44 13.99
CA TYR A 113 -8.90 -20.72 13.52
C TYR A 113 -8.61 -19.23 13.28
N VAL A 114 -7.78 -18.63 14.13
CA VAL A 114 -7.36 -17.22 14.00
C VAL A 114 -6.64 -16.99 12.67
N TRP A 115 -5.78 -17.92 12.25
CA TRP A 115 -5.15 -17.89 10.92
C TRP A 115 -6.18 -17.87 9.80
N LYS A 116 -7.12 -18.83 9.79
CA LYS A 116 -8.13 -18.94 8.73
C LYS A 116 -8.97 -17.67 8.61
N ILE A 117 -9.38 -17.11 9.75
CA ILE A 117 -10.14 -15.84 9.79
C ILE A 117 -9.28 -14.69 9.22
N ASN A 118 -8.05 -14.52 9.71
CA ASN A 118 -7.17 -13.45 9.24
C ASN A 118 -6.86 -13.56 7.75
N GLN A 119 -6.59 -14.76 7.24
CA GLN A 119 -6.34 -14.96 5.81
C GLN A 119 -7.57 -14.66 4.96
N GLY A 120 -8.77 -15.07 5.41
CA GLY A 120 -10.02 -14.70 4.73
C GLY A 120 -10.20 -13.19 4.63
N LEU A 121 -9.96 -12.46 5.73
CA LEU A 121 -10.00 -11.00 5.76
C LEU A 121 -8.91 -10.37 4.88
N LEU A 122 -7.70 -10.91 4.90
CA LEU A 122 -6.58 -10.44 4.08
C LEU A 122 -6.88 -10.57 2.59
N ILE A 123 -7.37 -11.74 2.15
CA ILE A 123 -7.77 -11.97 0.76
C ILE A 123 -8.89 -11.01 0.36
N TYR A 124 -9.90 -10.84 1.22
CA TYR A 124 -11.00 -9.91 0.96
C TYR A 124 -10.51 -8.46 0.85
N ALA A 125 -9.59 -8.03 1.72
CA ALA A 125 -8.98 -6.70 1.67
C ALA A 125 -8.26 -6.46 0.34
N PHE A 126 -7.57 -7.46 -0.21
CA PHE A 126 -6.92 -7.37 -1.53
C PHE A 126 -7.92 -7.30 -2.69
N HIS A 127 -9.04 -8.01 -2.64
CA HIS A 127 -10.10 -7.86 -3.65
C HIS A 127 -10.78 -6.50 -3.55
N PHE A 128 -11.04 -6.02 -2.33
CA PHE A 128 -11.59 -4.69 -2.10
C PHE A 128 -10.65 -3.59 -2.58
N ARG A 129 -9.33 -3.78 -2.45
CA ARG A 129 -8.31 -2.87 -2.98
C ARG A 129 -8.52 -2.60 -4.47
N THR A 130 -8.81 -3.62 -5.29
CA THR A 130 -9.09 -3.44 -6.72
C THR A 130 -10.30 -2.54 -6.97
N VAL A 131 -11.39 -2.73 -6.23
CA VAL A 131 -12.58 -1.86 -6.35
C VAL A 131 -12.23 -0.42 -5.98
N TYR A 132 -11.45 -0.25 -4.91
CA TYR A 132 -11.01 1.06 -4.46
C TYR A 132 -10.05 1.74 -5.45
N GLU A 133 -9.15 0.99 -6.08
CA GLU A 133 -8.27 1.47 -7.16
C GLU A 133 -9.07 1.98 -8.36
N LEU A 134 -10.07 1.21 -8.81
CA LEU A 134 -10.96 1.61 -9.89
C LEU A 134 -11.78 2.86 -9.54
N HIS A 135 -12.29 2.92 -8.31
CA HIS A 135 -12.95 4.12 -7.82
C HIS A 135 -11.98 5.31 -7.78
N TYR A 136 -10.72 5.08 -7.42
CA TYR A 136 -9.72 6.14 -7.39
C TYR A 136 -9.38 6.66 -8.80
N VAL A 137 -9.26 5.77 -9.79
CA VAL A 137 -9.15 6.14 -11.21
C VAL A 137 -10.36 6.96 -11.65
N TYR A 138 -11.57 6.52 -11.28
CA TYR A 138 -12.81 7.23 -11.59
C TYR A 138 -12.79 8.66 -11.02
N GLU A 139 -12.40 8.83 -9.75
CA GLU A 139 -12.32 10.14 -9.10
C GLU A 139 -11.35 11.11 -9.79
N ILE A 140 -10.20 10.59 -10.25
CA ILE A 140 -9.24 11.37 -11.05
C ILE A 140 -9.86 11.76 -12.40
N TYR A 141 -10.53 10.83 -13.08
CA TYR A 141 -11.15 11.05 -14.37
C TYR A 141 -12.26 12.10 -14.31
N THR A 142 -13.19 11.99 -13.36
CA THR A 142 -14.32 12.92 -13.23
C THR A 142 -13.91 14.32 -12.78
N ASN A 143 -12.75 14.46 -12.12
CA ASN A 143 -12.24 15.73 -11.62
C ASN A 143 -10.99 16.20 -12.38
N TRP A 144 -10.78 15.70 -13.61
CA TRP A 144 -9.55 15.91 -14.37
C TRP A 144 -9.16 17.38 -14.55
N THR A 145 -10.15 18.28 -14.70
CA THR A 145 -9.94 19.73 -14.79
C THR A 145 -9.25 20.31 -13.55
N ASN A 146 -9.59 19.80 -12.37
CA ASN A 146 -8.98 20.18 -11.10
C ASN A 146 -7.64 19.45 -10.91
N VAL A 147 -7.59 18.15 -11.19
CA VAL A 147 -6.38 17.31 -11.05
C VAL A 147 -5.17 17.90 -11.78
N LYS A 148 -5.36 18.49 -12.97
CA LYS A 148 -4.26 19.12 -13.73
C LYS A 148 -3.56 20.27 -13.00
N GLN A 149 -4.16 20.82 -11.95
CA GLN A 149 -3.60 21.90 -11.14
C GLN A 149 -2.64 21.38 -10.05
N ILE A 150 -2.61 20.06 -9.83
CA ILE A 150 -1.61 19.40 -8.98
C ILE A 150 -0.21 19.59 -9.63
N PRO A 151 0.85 19.80 -8.84
CA PRO A 151 2.21 19.85 -9.36
C PRO A 151 2.51 18.66 -10.28
N PHE A 152 3.12 18.94 -11.44
CA PHE A 152 3.30 17.96 -12.52
C PHE A 152 3.97 16.66 -12.06
N LEU A 153 5.07 16.76 -11.29
CA LEU A 153 5.77 15.57 -10.78
C LEU A 153 4.91 14.74 -9.82
N LEU A 154 4.09 15.40 -8.99
CA LEU A 154 3.17 14.71 -8.09
C LEU A 154 2.09 13.99 -8.89
N LEU A 155 1.51 14.65 -9.89
CA LEU A 155 0.53 14.02 -10.79
C LEU A 155 1.13 12.80 -11.52
N CYS A 156 2.33 12.92 -12.08
CA CYS A 156 3.03 11.82 -12.72
C CYS A 156 3.26 10.65 -11.76
N ASN A 157 3.71 10.93 -10.54
CA ASN A 157 3.92 9.90 -9.52
C ASN A 157 2.60 9.21 -9.13
N THR A 158 1.52 9.98 -8.92
CA THR A 158 0.20 9.42 -8.59
C THR A 158 -0.33 8.53 -9.70
N LEU A 159 -0.26 8.96 -10.97
CA LEU A 159 -0.71 8.16 -12.11
C LEU A 159 0.15 6.91 -12.31
N PHE A 160 1.47 7.05 -12.22
CA PHE A 160 2.40 5.91 -12.31
C PHE A 160 2.12 4.89 -11.21
N GLY A 161 2.02 5.35 -9.95
CA GLY A 161 1.69 4.50 -8.82
C GLY A 161 0.36 3.79 -8.99
N LEU A 162 -0.66 4.49 -9.48
CA LEU A 162 -2.00 3.90 -9.70
C LEU A 162 -1.98 2.84 -10.80
N ILE A 163 -1.26 3.06 -11.91
CA ILE A 163 -1.07 2.06 -12.96
C ILE A 163 -0.32 0.85 -12.41
N LEU A 164 0.78 1.10 -11.68
CA LEU A 164 1.62 0.05 -11.08
C LEU A 164 0.80 -0.85 -10.14
N VAL A 165 0.03 -0.26 -9.22
CA VAL A 165 -0.76 -1.07 -8.27
C VAL A 165 -1.91 -1.78 -8.96
N THR A 166 -2.66 -1.10 -9.82
CA THR A 166 -3.89 -1.64 -10.43
C THR A 166 -3.59 -2.82 -11.37
N PHE A 167 -2.56 -2.69 -12.22
CA PHE A 167 -2.31 -3.66 -13.28
C PHE A 167 -1.23 -4.68 -12.94
N TRP A 168 -0.38 -4.42 -11.95
CA TRP A 168 0.71 -5.32 -11.59
C TRP A 168 0.62 -5.77 -10.14
N LEU A 169 0.81 -4.85 -9.18
CA LEU A 169 1.07 -5.26 -7.80
C LEU A 169 -0.17 -5.87 -7.13
N THR A 170 -1.36 -5.29 -7.28
CA THR A 170 -2.58 -5.80 -6.65
C THR A 170 -2.96 -7.18 -7.18
N PRO A 171 -3.00 -7.45 -8.50
CA PRO A 171 -3.20 -8.81 -9.01
C PRO A 171 -2.14 -9.80 -8.49
N TYR A 172 -0.86 -9.41 -8.52
CA TYR A 172 0.23 -10.25 -8.04
C TYR A 172 0.12 -10.59 -6.56
N TRP A 173 -0.08 -9.58 -5.70
CA TRP A 173 -0.23 -9.77 -4.26
C TRP A 173 -1.50 -10.54 -3.91
N THR A 174 -2.62 -10.31 -4.62
CA THR A 174 -3.85 -11.09 -4.45
C THR A 174 -3.59 -12.57 -4.70
N TYR A 175 -2.88 -12.91 -5.79
CA TYR A 175 -2.45 -14.28 -6.05
C TYR A 175 -1.58 -14.82 -4.91
N ARG A 176 -0.53 -14.09 -4.50
CA ARG A 176 0.40 -14.53 -3.44
C ARG A 176 -0.30 -14.76 -2.10
N LYS A 177 -1.18 -13.86 -1.68
CA LYS A 177 -1.95 -14.00 -0.43
C LYS A 177 -2.96 -15.14 -0.51
N THR A 178 -3.61 -15.33 -1.66
CA THR A 178 -4.51 -16.46 -1.87
C THR A 178 -3.74 -17.78 -1.82
N ALA A 179 -2.55 -17.86 -2.43
CA ALA A 179 -1.68 -19.03 -2.32
C ALA A 179 -1.23 -19.30 -0.87
N GLN A 180 -0.93 -18.24 -0.11
CA GLN A 180 -0.53 -18.34 1.30
C GLN A 180 -1.61 -18.98 2.19
N TYR A 181 -2.90 -18.77 1.86
CA TYR A 181 -3.99 -19.42 2.59
C TYR A 181 -3.96 -20.95 2.48
N PHE A 182 -3.66 -21.47 1.29
CA PHE A 182 -3.59 -22.92 1.06
C PHE A 182 -2.23 -23.51 1.47
N ASN A 183 -1.16 -22.74 1.30
CA ASN A 183 0.21 -23.12 1.61
C ASN A 183 0.82 -22.08 2.55
N PRO A 184 0.78 -22.29 3.88
CA PRO A 184 1.24 -21.30 4.85
C PRO A 184 2.77 -21.19 4.86
N THR A 185 3.29 -20.42 3.92
CA THR A 185 4.73 -20.14 3.78
C THR A 185 5.00 -18.65 4.03
N ASP A 186 6.14 -18.38 4.67
CA ASP A 186 6.68 -17.02 4.74
C ASP A 186 7.43 -16.73 3.43
N TRP A 187 6.77 -15.96 2.57
CA TRP A 187 7.27 -15.64 1.24
C TRP A 187 8.46 -14.69 1.23
N ASN A 188 8.74 -14.01 2.35
CA ASN A 188 9.93 -13.17 2.49
C ASN A 188 11.20 -14.01 2.73
N MET A 189 11.06 -15.34 2.83
CA MET A 189 12.16 -16.27 3.09
C MET A 189 12.39 -17.28 1.96
N GLU A 190 11.94 -17.03 0.73
CA GLU A 190 12.27 -17.94 -0.36
C GLU A 190 13.81 -18.03 -0.52
N PRO A 191 14.43 -19.22 -0.33
CA PRO A 191 15.73 -19.45 -0.92
C PRO A 191 15.54 -19.45 -2.44
N GLU A 192 16.53 -18.96 -3.19
CA GLU A 192 16.56 -19.11 -4.65
C GLU A 192 16.19 -20.56 -5.02
N VAL A 193 14.96 -20.77 -5.46
CA VAL A 193 14.55 -22.07 -5.99
C VAL A 193 15.30 -22.19 -7.29
N ASN A 194 16.43 -22.88 -7.24
CA ASN A 194 17.18 -23.38 -8.38
C ASN A 194 16.16 -24.08 -9.30
N MET A 195 15.70 -23.36 -10.32
CA MET A 195 14.88 -23.90 -11.40
C MET A 195 15.76 -24.81 -12.26
N LYS A 196 16.17 -25.96 -11.72
CA LYS A 196 16.65 -27.06 -12.55
C LYS A 196 15.44 -27.96 -12.84
N PRO A 197 14.97 -28.05 -14.09
CA PRO A 197 13.91 -28.96 -14.43
C PRO A 197 14.39 -30.38 -14.13
N LYS A 198 13.62 -31.13 -13.34
CA LYS A 198 13.78 -32.58 -13.22
C LYS A 198 13.51 -33.16 -14.61
N ARG A 199 14.58 -33.50 -15.35
CA ARG A 199 14.47 -34.36 -16.53
C ARG A 199 13.98 -35.73 -16.04
N ARG A 200 12.87 -36.18 -16.63
CA ARG A 200 12.37 -37.55 -16.50
C ARG A 200 13.31 -38.51 -17.20
#